data_AF-A0A955EJK1-F1
#
_entry.id   AF-A0A955EJK1-F1
#
_cell.length_a   1.000
_cell.length_b   1.000
_cell.length_c   1.000
_cell.angle_alpha   90.00
_cell.angle_beta   90.00
_cell.angle_gamma   90.00
#
_symmetry.space_group_name_H-M   'P 1'
#
loop_
_entity.id
_entity.type
_entity.pdbx_description
1 polymer ?
#
loop_
_entity_poly.entity_id
_entity_poly.type
_entity_poly.pdbx_seq_one_letter_code
_entity_poly.pdbx_strand_id
1 'polypeptide(L)'
;MKKENLLTLLILLALVAGAAVGQFRLYHPSSVPAFNAAQHATPEAAAFARTERNAKLAEESARVDENLASWKIAGDVVLIRPLMLLIVPLVFTSVFLGIVSIGDPMKLGFLGSATLVFYVVTMILAVTTGVILAMLFKPGALPAETADLLRAGVEQAGSASDDKGGLGAAWLNILHLLVPNNFMRAAVEQQMLSIITATMALGVAFTIIGEKGRAFVEAIEALHEALMLLIRVFLWLLPIGIFFLIAWAVGRYGLRDLAGSLAKYVLVVVGGLAIHMFLSLPALLAILGRCNPYRFLLQMRRALMMAFGTASSLATLPVTMETCVDSGNCSRRATSLVLPLGATVNMDGTALYQ
;
A
#
# COMPACT_ATOMS: atom_id res chain seq x y z
N MET A 1 -14.05 -6.60 25.96
CA MET A 1 -13.64 -6.00 24.67
C MET A 1 -13.47 -7.11 23.64
N LYS A 2 -14.02 -6.97 22.42
CA LYS A 2 -13.71 -7.90 21.32
C LYS A 2 -12.18 -7.94 21.11
N LYS A 3 -11.62 -9.11 20.76
CA LYS A 3 -10.16 -9.29 20.57
C LYS A 3 -9.55 -8.27 19.60
N GLU A 4 -10.32 -7.83 18.60
CA GLU A 4 -9.94 -6.79 17.64
C GLU A 4 -9.69 -5.44 18.32
N ASN A 5 -10.57 -4.99 19.22
CA ASN A 5 -10.40 -3.74 19.96
C ASN A 5 -9.17 -3.77 20.89
N LEU A 6 -8.81 -4.95 21.40
CA LEU A 6 -7.61 -5.12 22.21
C LEU A 6 -6.35 -4.95 21.35
N LEU A 7 -6.33 -5.55 20.16
CA LEU A 7 -5.18 -5.44 19.27
C LEU A 7 -4.96 -3.99 18.81
N THR A 8 -6.03 -3.29 18.40
CA THR A 8 -5.95 -1.87 18.04
C THR A 8 -5.42 -1.02 19.20
N LEU A 9 -5.88 -1.28 20.42
CA LEU A 9 -5.39 -0.58 21.61
C LEU A 9 -3.90 -0.86 21.85
N LEU A 10 -3.44 -2.12 21.71
CA LEU A 10 -2.03 -2.48 21.86
C LEU A 10 -1.15 -1.80 20.82
N ILE A 11 -1.60 -1.71 19.56
CA ILE A 11 -0.89 -1.01 18.49
C ILE A 11 -0.75 0.48 18.83
N LEU A 12 -1.82 1.13 19.29
CA LEU A 12 -1.78 2.55 19.67
C LEU A 12 -0.87 2.79 20.87
N LEU A 13 -0.93 1.92 21.88
CA LEU A 13 -0.03 1.98 23.03
C LEU A 13 1.44 1.80 22.62
N ALA A 14 1.73 0.84 21.75
CA ALA A 14 3.06 0.61 21.22
C ALA A 14 3.58 1.80 20.40
N LEU A 15 2.74 2.41 19.58
CA LEU A 15 3.07 3.61 18.81
C LEU A 15 3.46 4.77 19.74
N VAL A 16 2.65 5.05 20.77
CA VAL A 16 2.90 6.13 21.74
C VAL A 16 4.14 5.83 22.58
N ALA A 17 4.27 4.60 23.08
CA ALA A 17 5.43 4.17 23.87
C ALA A 17 6.73 4.23 23.05
N GLY A 18 6.69 3.75 21.80
CA GLY A 18 7.82 3.80 20.88
C GLY A 18 8.23 5.24 20.59
N ALA A 19 7.26 6.12 20.32
CA ALA A 19 7.52 7.54 20.09
C ALA A 19 8.12 8.23 21.33
N ALA A 20 7.64 7.92 22.53
CA ALA A 20 8.19 8.45 23.78
C ALA A 20 9.63 7.95 24.02
N VAL A 21 9.90 6.65 23.87
CA VAL A 21 11.25 6.09 24.00
C VAL A 21 12.19 6.70 22.96
N GLY A 22 11.74 6.81 21.71
CA GLY A 22 12.46 7.49 20.65
C GLY A 22 12.84 8.91 21.03
N GLN A 23 11.87 9.73 21.47
CA GLN A 23 12.08 11.15 21.74
C GLN A 23 12.88 11.44 23.02
N PHE A 24 12.71 10.64 24.07
CA PHE A 24 13.33 10.92 25.37
C PHE A 24 14.63 10.15 25.63
N ARG A 25 14.84 9.01 24.96
CA ARG A 25 16.00 8.15 25.22
C ARG A 25 16.93 7.98 24.04
N LEU A 26 16.43 8.08 22.81
CA LEU A 26 17.20 7.79 21.60
C LEU A 26 17.50 9.05 20.79
N TYR A 27 16.67 10.08 20.90
CA TYR A 27 16.84 11.35 20.20
C TYR A 27 17.93 12.19 20.85
N HIS A 28 18.96 12.53 20.07
CA HIS A 28 19.97 13.51 20.45
C HIS A 28 19.89 14.72 19.52
N PRO A 29 20.04 15.97 20.00
CA PRO A 29 19.96 17.16 19.14
C PRO A 29 20.96 17.17 17.97
N SER A 30 22.04 16.38 18.05
CA SER A 30 23.00 16.17 16.97
C SER A 30 22.66 15.01 16.02
N SER A 31 21.62 14.21 16.31
CA SER A 31 21.06 13.23 15.36
C SER A 31 20.21 13.88 14.27
N VAL A 32 19.75 15.12 14.51
CA VAL A 32 19.21 15.99 13.46
C VAL A 32 20.38 16.80 12.91
N PRO A 33 20.72 16.68 11.60
CA PRO A 33 21.75 17.53 11.02
C PRO A 33 21.40 18.99 11.29
N ALA A 34 22.24 19.68 12.06
CA ALA A 34 22.01 21.05 12.50
C ALA A 34 21.90 21.97 11.27
N PHE A 35 20.66 22.30 10.91
CA PHE A 35 20.35 23.09 9.74
C PHE A 35 20.10 24.54 10.16
N ASN A 36 21.17 25.32 10.30
CA ASN A 36 21.17 26.77 10.06
C ASN A 36 22.54 27.40 10.31
N ALA A 37 23.01 28.14 9.28
CA ALA A 37 23.85 29.35 9.31
C ALA A 37 24.99 29.26 8.28
N ALA A 38 24.81 29.93 7.14
CA ALA A 38 25.90 30.52 6.36
C ALA A 38 25.29 31.40 5.26
N GLN A 39 24.75 32.57 5.63
CA GLN A 39 24.26 33.54 4.65
C GLN A 39 25.33 34.50 4.12
N HIS A 40 26.60 34.38 4.55
CA HIS A 40 27.68 35.25 4.06
C HIS A 40 29.03 34.50 3.97
N ALA A 41 29.32 33.84 2.84
CA ALA A 41 30.67 33.35 2.49
C ALA A 41 30.81 33.18 0.96
N THR A 42 32.03 33.33 0.43
CA THR A 42 32.34 33.21 -1.00
C THR A 42 32.13 31.78 -1.53
N PRO A 43 31.82 31.59 -2.85
CA PRO A 43 31.36 30.29 -3.40
C PRO A 43 32.33 29.11 -3.22
N GLU A 44 33.64 29.32 -3.36
CA GLU A 44 34.66 28.27 -3.22
C GLU A 44 34.94 27.89 -1.75
N ALA A 45 35.01 28.87 -0.85
CA ALA A 45 35.16 28.61 0.58
C ALA A 45 33.91 27.94 1.17
N ALA A 46 32.73 28.28 0.65
CA ALA A 46 31.47 27.62 1.00
C ALA A 46 31.41 26.17 0.50
N ALA A 47 32.02 25.83 -0.65
CA ALA A 47 32.07 24.47 -1.17
C ALA A 47 32.97 23.57 -0.31
N PHE A 48 34.19 24.01 0.02
CA PHE A 48 35.10 23.24 0.88
C PHE A 48 34.55 23.06 2.31
N ALA A 49 33.99 24.13 2.89
CA ALA A 49 33.33 24.09 4.19
C ALA A 49 31.99 23.32 4.20
N ARG A 50 31.37 23.08 3.03
CA ARG A 50 30.24 22.13 2.87
C ARG A 50 30.75 20.70 2.85
N THR A 51 31.82 20.40 2.10
CA THR A 51 32.36 19.04 2.01
C THR A 51 32.88 18.53 3.36
N GLU A 52 33.65 19.33 4.10
CA GLU A 52 34.18 18.91 5.40
C GLU A 52 33.08 18.79 6.47
N ARG A 53 32.07 19.68 6.41
CA ARG A 53 30.88 19.61 7.26
C ARG A 53 30.00 18.40 6.93
N ASN A 54 29.79 18.10 5.65
CA ASN A 54 29.03 16.94 5.20
C ASN A 54 29.74 15.64 5.58
N ALA A 55 31.09 15.62 5.56
CA ALA A 55 31.86 14.48 6.05
C ALA A 55 31.70 14.30 7.57
N LYS A 56 31.76 15.37 8.36
CA LYS A 56 31.51 15.32 9.81
C LYS A 56 30.06 14.92 10.15
N LEU A 57 29.08 15.44 9.41
CA LEU A 57 27.67 15.05 9.55
C LEU A 57 27.44 13.60 9.13
N ALA A 58 28.13 13.11 8.09
CA ALA A 58 28.08 11.71 7.67
C ALA A 58 28.66 10.78 8.75
N GLU A 59 29.80 11.14 9.35
CA GLU A 59 30.43 10.40 10.44
C GLU A 59 29.56 10.39 11.71
N GLU A 60 28.93 11.52 12.04
CA GLU A 60 28.01 11.63 13.17
C GLU A 60 26.71 10.84 12.91
N SER A 61 26.18 10.89 11.68
CA SER A 61 25.02 10.08 11.28
C SER A 61 25.33 8.57 11.29
N ALA A 62 26.55 8.16 10.94
CA ALA A 62 26.98 6.77 10.98
C ALA A 62 27.09 6.25 12.42
N ARG A 63 27.58 7.09 13.36
CA ARG A 63 27.60 6.76 14.79
C ARG A 63 26.21 6.66 15.40
N VAL A 64 25.30 7.56 15.03
CA VAL A 64 23.89 7.49 15.43
C VAL A 64 23.26 6.20 14.89
N ASP A 65 23.58 5.82 13.67
CA ASP A 65 23.05 4.61 13.05
C ASP A 65 23.55 3.34 13.70
N GLU A 66 24.80 3.30 14.14
CA GLU A 66 25.36 2.17 14.88
C GLU A 66 24.64 1.96 16.23
N ASN A 67 24.39 3.04 16.96
CA ASN A 67 23.66 2.99 18.24
C ASN A 67 22.17 2.63 18.10
N LEU A 68 21.57 2.99 16.97
CA LEU A 68 20.16 2.73 16.68
C LEU A 68 19.93 1.42 15.89
N ALA A 69 21.00 0.79 15.38
CA ALA A 69 20.93 -0.40 14.54
C ALA A 69 20.19 -1.56 15.23
N SER A 70 20.45 -1.80 16.52
CA SER A 70 19.80 -2.89 17.26
C SER A 70 18.28 -2.73 17.35
N TRP A 71 17.79 -1.48 17.47
CA TRP A 71 16.36 -1.18 17.50
C TRP A 71 15.70 -1.42 16.14
N LYS A 72 16.37 -0.99 15.07
CA LYS A 72 15.91 -1.24 13.69
C LYS A 72 15.86 -2.74 13.40
N ILE A 73 16.94 -3.47 13.71
CA ILE A 73 17.03 -4.91 13.47
C ILE A 73 15.94 -5.67 14.23
N ALA A 74 15.68 -5.30 15.49
CA ALA A 74 14.61 -5.91 16.28
C ALA A 74 13.23 -5.70 15.63
N GLY A 75 12.93 -4.48 15.18
CA GLY A 75 11.71 -4.18 14.43
C GLY A 75 11.60 -4.93 13.11
N ASP A 76 12.69 -4.97 12.34
CA ASP A 76 12.75 -5.64 11.04
C ASP A 76 12.54 -7.15 11.17
N VAL A 77 13.14 -7.80 12.16
CA VAL A 77 13.01 -9.25 12.38
C VAL A 77 11.63 -9.61 12.92
N VAL A 78 11.08 -8.82 13.83
CA VAL A 78 9.78 -9.11 14.46
C VAL A 78 8.61 -8.81 13.53
N LEU A 79 8.74 -7.83 12.63
CA LEU A 79 7.62 -7.35 11.83
C LEU A 79 7.86 -7.38 10.32
N ILE A 80 8.91 -6.70 9.83
CA ILE A 80 9.08 -6.50 8.38
C ILE A 80 9.35 -7.84 7.67
N ARG A 81 10.25 -8.67 8.21
CA ARG A 81 10.60 -9.96 7.60
C ARG A 81 9.42 -10.96 7.56
N PRO A 82 8.68 -11.19 8.66
CA PRO A 82 7.49 -12.03 8.62
C PRO A 82 6.43 -11.55 7.62
N LEU A 83 6.22 -10.23 7.50
CA LEU A 83 5.28 -9.68 6.52
C LEU A 83 5.81 -9.86 5.08
N MET A 84 7.09 -9.56 4.82
CA MET A 84 7.70 -9.75 3.50
C MET A 84 7.69 -11.20 3.04
N LEU A 85 7.85 -12.17 3.96
CA LEU A 85 7.73 -13.60 3.67
C LEU A 85 6.36 -13.95 3.08
N LEU A 86 5.30 -13.26 3.51
CA LEU A 86 3.93 -13.52 3.08
C LEU A 86 3.56 -12.87 1.76
N ILE A 87 4.23 -11.78 1.36
CA ILE A 87 3.82 -10.97 0.21
C ILE A 87 3.77 -11.81 -1.07
N VAL A 88 4.86 -12.47 -1.44
CA VAL A 88 4.94 -13.26 -2.68
C VAL A 88 3.88 -14.38 -2.75
N PRO A 89 3.78 -15.30 -1.76
CA PRO A 89 2.78 -16.36 -1.83
C PRO A 89 1.34 -15.82 -1.73
N LEU A 90 1.11 -14.74 -0.98
CA LEU A 90 -0.20 -14.14 -0.88
C LEU A 90 -0.62 -13.48 -2.19
N VAL A 91 0.27 -12.72 -2.84
CA VAL A 91 0.01 -12.11 -4.15
C VAL A 91 -0.26 -13.19 -5.19
N PHE A 92 0.54 -14.25 -5.22
CA PHE A 92 0.32 -15.39 -6.12
C PHE A 92 -1.06 -16.01 -5.91
N THR A 93 -1.37 -16.45 -4.68
CA THR A 93 -2.66 -17.09 -4.40
C THR A 93 -3.85 -16.16 -4.62
N SER A 94 -3.74 -14.89 -4.19
CA SER A 94 -4.82 -13.90 -4.32
C SER A 94 -5.10 -13.53 -5.76
N VAL A 95 -4.07 -13.30 -6.59
CA VAL A 95 -4.25 -12.97 -8.00
C VAL A 95 -4.76 -14.19 -8.77
N PHE A 96 -4.20 -15.37 -8.50
CA PHE A 96 -4.65 -16.61 -9.14
C PHE A 96 -6.13 -16.88 -8.87
N LEU A 97 -6.54 -16.88 -7.59
CA LEU A 97 -7.93 -17.08 -7.20
C LEU A 97 -8.83 -15.94 -7.68
N GLY A 98 -8.34 -14.70 -7.68
CA GLY A 98 -9.06 -13.57 -8.25
C GLY A 98 -9.45 -13.81 -9.71
N ILE A 99 -8.50 -14.24 -10.54
CA ILE A 99 -8.75 -14.56 -11.95
C ILE A 99 -9.64 -15.79 -12.11
N VAL A 100 -9.38 -16.87 -11.38
CA VAL A 100 -10.18 -18.11 -11.47
C VAL A 100 -11.63 -17.88 -10.98
N SER A 101 -11.82 -17.06 -9.96
CA SER A 101 -13.15 -16.74 -9.40
C SER A 101 -14.03 -15.94 -10.34
N ILE A 102 -13.42 -15.15 -11.24
CA ILE A 102 -14.15 -14.49 -12.33
C ILE A 102 -14.75 -15.54 -13.27
N GLY A 103 -14.16 -16.73 -13.37
CA GLY A 103 -14.61 -17.78 -14.27
C GLY A 103 -14.46 -17.34 -15.73
N ASP A 104 -15.22 -17.97 -16.62
CA ASP A 104 -15.17 -17.66 -18.05
C ASP A 104 -15.76 -16.25 -18.32
N PRO A 105 -14.94 -15.26 -18.72
CA PRO A 105 -15.42 -13.90 -18.97
C PRO A 105 -16.44 -13.86 -20.11
N MET A 106 -16.43 -14.84 -21.02
CA MET A 106 -17.43 -14.97 -22.08
C MET A 106 -18.77 -15.50 -21.56
N LYS A 107 -18.79 -16.24 -20.43
CA LYS A 107 -20.02 -16.73 -19.78
C LYS A 107 -20.62 -15.75 -18.76
N LEU A 108 -19.86 -14.75 -18.32
CA LEU A 108 -20.32 -13.70 -17.40
C LEU A 108 -21.42 -12.80 -17.99
N GLY A 109 -21.61 -12.86 -19.31
CA GLY A 109 -22.58 -12.06 -20.04
C GLY A 109 -22.29 -10.56 -19.94
N PHE A 110 -23.21 -9.74 -20.45
CA PHE A 110 -23.06 -8.29 -20.46
C PHE A 110 -22.89 -7.68 -19.06
N LEU A 111 -23.60 -8.22 -18.06
CA LEU A 111 -23.58 -7.66 -16.71
C LEU A 111 -22.23 -7.85 -16.01
N GLY A 112 -21.60 -9.01 -16.16
CA GLY A 112 -20.30 -9.28 -15.53
C GLY A 112 -19.14 -8.52 -16.20
N SER A 113 -19.09 -8.51 -17.54
CA SER A 113 -18.04 -7.78 -18.26
C SER A 113 -18.15 -6.25 -18.09
N ALA A 114 -19.37 -5.70 -18.09
CA ALA A 114 -19.59 -4.28 -17.79
C ALA A 114 -19.13 -3.91 -16.38
N THR A 115 -19.33 -4.82 -15.41
CA THR A 115 -18.86 -4.62 -14.02
C THR A 115 -17.34 -4.61 -13.93
N LEU A 116 -16.66 -5.52 -14.65
CA LEU A 116 -15.20 -5.57 -14.66
C LEU A 116 -14.61 -4.29 -15.27
N VAL A 117 -15.16 -3.84 -16.40
CA VAL A 117 -14.75 -2.57 -17.02
C VAL A 117 -15.00 -1.40 -16.07
N PHE A 118 -16.14 -1.40 -15.38
CA PHE A 118 -16.45 -0.39 -14.36
C PHE A 118 -15.38 -0.36 -13.25
N TYR A 119 -14.98 -1.51 -12.69
CA TYR A 119 -13.94 -1.57 -11.65
C TYR A 119 -12.56 -1.11 -12.13
N VAL A 120 -12.17 -1.46 -13.36
CA VAL A 120 -10.91 -0.98 -13.94
C VAL A 120 -10.94 0.55 -14.08
N VAL A 121 -12.05 1.11 -14.56
CA VAL A 121 -12.21 2.56 -14.70
C VAL A 121 -12.18 3.26 -13.35
N THR A 122 -12.88 2.76 -12.32
CA THR A 122 -12.86 3.38 -10.99
C THR A 122 -11.49 3.31 -10.35
N MET A 123 -10.76 2.20 -10.54
CA MET A 123 -9.40 2.04 -10.03
C MET A 123 -8.44 3.01 -10.70
N ILE A 124 -8.51 3.19 -12.02
CA ILE A 124 -7.71 4.19 -12.75
C ILE A 124 -8.00 5.61 -12.22
N LEU A 125 -9.27 5.95 -11.99
CA LEU A 125 -9.65 7.24 -11.41
C LEU A 125 -9.09 7.42 -9.99
N ALA A 126 -9.13 6.38 -9.16
CA ALA A 126 -8.58 6.39 -7.80
C ALA A 126 -7.05 6.63 -7.81
N VAL A 127 -6.32 5.84 -8.61
CA VAL A 127 -4.85 5.95 -8.74
C VAL A 127 -4.46 7.32 -9.29
N THR A 128 -5.17 7.81 -10.31
CA THR A 128 -4.90 9.13 -10.90
C THR A 128 -5.10 10.24 -9.87
N THR A 129 -6.15 10.14 -9.06
CA THR A 129 -6.40 11.09 -7.96
C THR A 129 -5.27 11.03 -6.93
N GLY A 130 -4.84 9.84 -6.51
CA GLY A 130 -3.71 9.65 -5.59
C GLY A 130 -2.42 10.25 -6.11
N VAL A 131 -2.05 9.96 -7.36
CA VAL A 131 -0.84 10.47 -8.01
C VAL A 131 -0.87 11.99 -8.13
N ILE A 132 -1.98 12.59 -8.56
CA ILE A 132 -2.12 14.05 -8.67
C ILE A 132 -1.92 14.71 -7.31
N LEU A 133 -2.56 14.20 -6.26
CA LEU A 133 -2.44 14.76 -4.92
C LEU A 133 -1.02 14.57 -4.36
N ALA A 134 -0.40 13.41 -4.59
CA ALA A 134 0.98 13.15 -4.19
C ALA A 134 1.97 14.10 -4.87
N MET A 135 1.80 14.37 -6.18
CA MET A 135 2.63 15.31 -6.93
C MET A 135 2.42 16.78 -6.48
N LEU A 136 1.18 17.14 -6.12
CA LEU A 136 0.85 18.50 -5.70
C LEU A 136 1.33 18.80 -4.28
N PHE A 137 1.07 17.90 -3.33
CA PHE A 137 1.37 18.11 -1.91
C PHE A 137 2.74 17.59 -1.49
N LYS A 138 3.35 16.68 -2.26
CA LYS A 138 4.66 16.06 -2.01
C LYS A 138 4.84 15.66 -0.55
N PRO A 139 3.94 14.79 -0.02
CA PRO A 139 4.07 14.33 1.36
C PRO A 139 5.41 13.62 1.54
N GLY A 140 6.13 13.93 2.62
CA GLY A 140 7.45 13.35 2.88
C GLY A 140 8.64 14.10 2.27
N ALA A 141 8.47 15.34 1.79
CA ALA A 141 9.59 16.21 1.50
C ALA A 141 10.38 16.53 2.79
N LEU A 142 11.36 15.67 3.10
CA LEU A 142 12.46 16.01 3.99
C LEU A 142 13.27 17.18 3.37
N PRO A 143 14.02 17.97 4.15
CA PRO A 143 14.86 19.04 3.63
C PRO A 143 15.72 18.59 2.43
N ALA A 144 15.89 19.46 1.43
CA ALA A 144 16.47 19.12 0.12
C ALA A 144 17.82 18.38 0.19
N GLU A 145 18.67 18.68 1.18
CA GLU A 145 19.97 18.00 1.36
C GLU A 145 19.87 16.58 1.93
N THR A 146 18.85 16.26 2.76
CA THR A 146 18.57 14.87 3.20
C THR A 146 17.99 14.02 2.08
N ALA A 147 17.26 14.64 1.14
CA ALA A 147 16.81 13.96 -0.06
C ALA A 147 17.99 13.59 -0.97
N ASP A 148 19.06 14.40 -0.99
CA ASP A 148 20.27 14.10 -1.78
C ASP A 148 21.14 13.01 -1.14
N LEU A 149 21.22 12.92 0.19
CA LEU A 149 21.87 11.80 0.89
C LEU A 149 21.08 10.49 0.77
N LEU A 150 19.74 10.54 0.80
CA LEU A 150 18.88 9.39 0.52
C LEU A 150 18.90 9.01 -0.96
N ARG A 151 18.96 9.97 -1.90
CA ARG A 151 19.13 9.71 -3.34
C ARG A 151 20.49 9.11 -3.65
N ALA A 152 21.57 9.58 -3.02
CA ALA A 152 22.90 8.98 -3.16
C ALA A 152 22.94 7.53 -2.64
N GLY A 153 22.20 7.22 -1.56
CA GLY A 153 22.03 5.85 -1.07
C GLY A 153 21.11 4.97 -1.94
N VAL A 154 20.13 5.57 -2.62
CA VAL A 154 19.21 4.88 -3.54
C VAL A 154 19.83 4.66 -4.92
N GLU A 155 20.69 5.57 -5.40
CA GLU A 155 21.49 5.37 -6.62
C GLU A 155 22.42 4.17 -6.48
N GLN A 156 22.88 3.86 -5.27
CA GLN A 156 23.73 2.70 -5.00
C GLN A 156 22.95 1.37 -4.92
N ALA A 157 21.66 1.40 -4.54
CA ALA A 157 20.76 0.24 -4.57
C ALA A 157 20.08 0.03 -5.94
N GLY A 158 20.16 1.01 -6.84
CA GLY A 158 19.66 1.00 -8.21
C GLY A 158 20.74 0.70 -9.25
N SER A 159 21.76 -0.09 -8.90
CA SER A 159 22.76 -0.59 -9.86
C SER A 159 22.16 -1.68 -10.76
N ALA A 160 21.15 -1.32 -11.56
CA ALA A 160 20.60 -2.15 -12.63
C ALA A 160 19.87 -1.32 -13.68
N SER A 161 20.51 -0.25 -14.18
CA SER A 161 20.46 0.15 -15.60
C SER A 161 21.19 1.48 -15.78
N ASP A 162 22.49 1.39 -16.00
CA ASP A 162 23.29 2.42 -16.67
C ASP A 162 22.94 2.40 -18.16
N ASP A 163 21.70 2.78 -18.50
CA ASP A 163 21.35 3.05 -19.88
C ASP A 163 20.61 4.37 -19.99
N LYS A 164 21.20 5.27 -20.77
CA LYS A 164 20.66 6.57 -21.18
C LYS A 164 19.51 6.38 -22.16
N GLY A 165 18.54 5.56 -21.79
CA GLY A 165 17.39 5.25 -22.61
C GLY A 165 16.28 6.26 -22.34
N GLY A 166 15.88 7.02 -23.35
CA GLY A 166 14.69 7.88 -23.28
C GLY A 166 13.42 7.10 -22.95
N LEU A 167 12.25 7.76 -22.98
CA LEU A 167 10.93 7.16 -22.71
C LEU A 167 10.76 5.74 -23.31
N GLY A 168 11.27 5.51 -24.53
CA GLY A 168 11.22 4.21 -25.21
C GLY A 168 11.92 3.05 -24.46
N ALA A 169 13.08 3.27 -23.85
CA ALA A 169 13.79 2.21 -23.12
C ALA A 169 13.08 1.87 -21.80
N ALA A 170 12.50 2.86 -21.13
CA ALA A 170 11.66 2.65 -19.96
C ALA A 170 10.42 1.80 -20.30
N TRP A 171 9.76 2.10 -21.43
CA TRP A 171 8.64 1.28 -21.93
C TRP A 171 9.05 -0.15 -22.28
N LEU A 172 10.22 -0.34 -22.91
CA LEU A 172 10.74 -1.68 -23.21
C LEU A 172 11.07 -2.45 -21.93
N ASN A 173 11.63 -1.79 -20.91
CA ASN A 173 11.89 -2.43 -19.62
C ASN A 173 10.59 -2.86 -18.93
N ILE A 174 9.56 -2.01 -18.93
CA ILE A 174 8.22 -2.37 -18.43
C ILE A 174 7.67 -3.58 -19.18
N LEU A 175 7.83 -3.65 -20.51
CA LEU A 175 7.37 -4.78 -21.31
C LEU A 175 8.13 -6.07 -20.98
N HIS A 176 9.44 -5.99 -20.73
CA HIS A 176 10.22 -7.14 -20.26
C HIS A 176 9.81 -7.61 -18.86
N LEU A 177 9.45 -6.69 -17.97
CA LEU A 177 8.89 -7.03 -16.65
C LEU A 177 7.45 -7.57 -16.73
N LEU A 178 6.72 -7.24 -17.80
CA LEU A 178 5.37 -7.76 -18.02
C LEU A 178 5.40 -9.25 -18.38
N VAL A 179 6.38 -9.69 -19.18
CA VAL A 179 6.53 -11.09 -19.59
C VAL A 179 7.86 -11.65 -19.05
N PRO A 180 7.87 -12.23 -17.84
CA PRO A 180 9.11 -12.77 -17.27
C PRO A 180 9.57 -14.03 -18.00
N ASN A 181 10.87 -14.09 -18.29
CA ASN A 181 11.49 -15.31 -18.85
C ASN A 181 11.53 -16.48 -17.85
N ASN A 182 11.40 -16.19 -16.54
CA ASN A 182 11.40 -17.21 -15.48
C ASN A 182 10.57 -16.75 -14.27
N PHE A 183 9.51 -17.50 -13.96
CA PHE A 183 8.61 -17.22 -12.84
C PHE A 183 9.29 -17.35 -11.46
N MET A 184 10.08 -18.41 -11.26
CA MET A 184 10.74 -18.66 -9.98
C MET A 184 11.78 -17.59 -9.67
N ARG A 185 12.52 -17.13 -10.68
CA ARG A 185 13.45 -16.00 -10.52
C ARG A 185 12.71 -14.72 -10.13
N ALA A 186 11.60 -14.42 -10.81
CA ALA A 186 10.77 -13.27 -10.46
C ALA A 186 10.25 -13.33 -9.01
N ALA A 187 9.87 -14.51 -8.53
CA ALA A 187 9.45 -14.74 -7.15
C ALA A 187 10.59 -14.50 -6.14
N VAL A 188 11.81 -14.96 -6.43
CA VAL A 188 12.99 -14.77 -5.59
C VAL A 188 13.43 -13.30 -5.56
N GLU A 189 13.42 -12.64 -6.72
CA GLU A 189 13.79 -11.23 -6.89
C GLU A 189 12.67 -10.26 -6.49
N GLN A 190 11.52 -10.77 -6.02
CA GLN A 190 10.35 -9.99 -5.62
C GLN A 190 9.85 -9.01 -6.71
N GLN A 191 9.94 -9.42 -7.98
CA GLN A 191 9.45 -8.64 -9.11
C GLN A 191 7.92 -8.76 -9.20
N MET A 192 7.21 -7.89 -8.48
CA MET A 192 5.75 -7.97 -8.33
C MET A 192 5.02 -7.95 -9.68
N LEU A 193 5.39 -7.06 -10.61
CA LEU A 193 4.76 -6.97 -11.93
C LEU A 193 4.86 -8.29 -12.72
N SER A 194 6.05 -8.88 -12.72
CA SER A 194 6.33 -10.18 -13.34
C SER A 194 5.48 -11.30 -12.73
N ILE A 195 5.44 -11.37 -11.39
CA ILE A 195 4.67 -12.37 -10.64
C ILE A 195 3.19 -12.23 -10.95
N ILE A 196 2.63 -11.02 -10.86
CA ILE A 196 1.21 -10.74 -11.10
C ILE A 196 0.83 -11.15 -12.53
N THR A 197 1.60 -10.74 -13.53
CA THR A 197 1.26 -11.00 -14.93
C THR A 197 1.33 -12.49 -15.27
N ALA A 198 2.39 -13.18 -14.82
CA ALA A 198 2.51 -14.62 -15.01
C ALA A 198 1.41 -15.40 -14.27
N THR A 199 1.08 -15.00 -13.05
CA THR A 199 -0.01 -15.59 -12.25
C THR A 199 -1.36 -15.38 -12.91
N MET A 200 -1.60 -14.20 -13.48
CA MET A 200 -2.82 -13.88 -14.20
C MET A 200 -2.96 -14.75 -15.47
N ALA A 201 -1.89 -14.91 -16.26
CA ALA A 201 -1.88 -15.81 -17.40
C ALA A 201 -2.17 -17.28 -16.98
N LEU A 202 -1.58 -17.72 -15.87
CA LEU A 202 -1.84 -19.04 -15.31
C LEU A 202 -3.31 -19.20 -14.86
N GLY A 203 -3.87 -18.20 -14.16
CA GLY A 203 -5.27 -18.19 -13.73
C GLY A 203 -6.23 -18.27 -14.92
N VAL A 204 -5.95 -17.56 -16.01
CA VAL A 204 -6.73 -17.66 -17.26
C VAL A 204 -6.63 -19.07 -17.85
N ALA A 205 -5.44 -19.66 -17.89
CA ALA A 205 -5.28 -21.04 -18.37
C ALA A 205 -6.08 -22.05 -17.53
N PHE A 206 -6.05 -21.93 -16.19
CA PHE A 206 -6.85 -22.79 -15.30
C PHE A 206 -8.35 -22.59 -15.46
N THR A 207 -8.78 -21.36 -15.73
CA THR A 207 -10.17 -21.04 -16.05
C THR A 207 -10.64 -21.75 -17.33
N ILE A 208 -9.77 -21.81 -18.36
CA ILE A 208 -10.05 -22.49 -19.63
C ILE A 208 -10.03 -24.02 -19.47
N ILE A 209 -9.10 -24.56 -18.67
CA ILE A 209 -8.97 -26.00 -18.39
C ILE A 209 -10.20 -26.54 -17.65
N GLY A 210 -10.88 -25.70 -16.85
CA GLY A 210 -12.13 -26.02 -16.17
C GLY A 210 -11.96 -27.14 -15.14
N GLU A 211 -12.84 -28.15 -15.17
CA GLU A 211 -12.90 -29.23 -14.18
C GLU A 211 -11.57 -29.98 -13.99
N LYS A 212 -10.74 -30.12 -15.04
CA LYS A 212 -9.44 -30.80 -14.92
C LYS A 212 -8.48 -30.07 -13.98
N GLY A 213 -8.64 -28.76 -13.81
CA GLY A 213 -7.80 -27.91 -12.95
C GLY A 213 -8.33 -27.78 -11.53
N ARG A 214 -9.54 -28.30 -11.23
CA ARG A 214 -10.26 -28.06 -9.98
C ARG A 214 -9.47 -28.46 -8.73
N ALA A 215 -8.84 -29.64 -8.74
CA ALA A 215 -8.04 -30.10 -7.61
C ALA A 215 -6.88 -29.13 -7.27
N PHE A 216 -6.29 -28.48 -8.26
CA PHE A 216 -5.25 -27.47 -8.03
C PHE A 216 -5.84 -26.17 -7.49
N VAL A 217 -6.98 -25.72 -8.04
CA VAL A 217 -7.68 -24.53 -7.53
C VAL A 217 -8.03 -24.70 -6.05
N GLU A 218 -8.62 -25.84 -5.67
CA GLU A 218 -8.96 -26.16 -4.27
C GLU A 218 -7.71 -26.20 -3.37
N ALA A 219 -6.57 -26.69 -3.88
CA ALA A 219 -5.30 -26.66 -3.15
C ALA A 219 -4.78 -25.22 -2.95
N ILE A 220 -4.94 -24.35 -3.96
CA ILE A 220 -4.56 -22.93 -3.86
C ILE A 220 -5.51 -22.15 -2.92
N GLU A 221 -6.81 -22.48 -2.91
CA GLU A 221 -7.77 -21.93 -1.94
C GLU A 221 -7.36 -22.29 -0.51
N ALA A 222 -7.06 -23.56 -0.24
CA ALA A 222 -6.58 -24.00 1.08
C ALA A 222 -5.27 -23.29 1.48
N LEU A 223 -4.34 -23.10 0.53
CA LEU A 223 -3.12 -22.35 0.77
C LEU A 223 -3.42 -20.87 1.08
N HIS A 224 -4.33 -20.23 0.35
CA HIS A 224 -4.73 -18.85 0.59
C HIS A 224 -5.34 -18.68 1.98
N GLU A 225 -6.22 -19.58 2.41
CA GLU A 225 -6.79 -19.58 3.76
C GLU A 225 -5.71 -19.77 4.84
N ALA A 226 -4.75 -20.67 4.62
CA ALA A 226 -3.63 -20.87 5.54
C ALA A 226 -2.73 -19.62 5.65
N LEU A 227 -2.47 -18.93 4.53
CA LEU A 227 -1.73 -17.67 4.51
C LEU A 227 -2.50 -16.56 5.25
N MET A 228 -3.82 -16.48 5.06
CA MET A 228 -4.67 -15.54 5.78
C MET A 228 -4.69 -15.80 7.29
N LEU A 229 -4.65 -17.07 7.71
CA LEU A 229 -4.50 -17.43 9.12
C LEU A 229 -3.14 -16.99 9.67
N LEU A 230 -2.07 -17.19 8.90
CA LEU A 230 -0.73 -16.76 9.27
C LEU A 230 -0.64 -15.23 9.42
N ILE A 231 -1.29 -14.47 8.53
CA ILE A 231 -1.45 -13.02 8.67
C ILE A 231 -2.08 -12.67 10.01
N ARG A 232 -3.20 -13.33 10.39
CA ARG A 232 -3.86 -13.06 11.68
C ARG A 232 -2.94 -13.30 12.88
N VAL A 233 -2.07 -14.29 12.81
CA VAL A 233 -1.06 -14.54 13.85
C VAL A 233 -0.02 -13.41 13.86
N PHE A 234 0.52 -13.04 12.70
CA PHE A 234 1.52 -11.97 12.60
C PHE A 234 0.98 -10.58 12.97
N LEU A 235 -0.32 -10.34 12.81
CA LEU A 235 -0.95 -9.11 13.30
C LEU A 235 -0.77 -8.95 14.83
N TRP A 236 -0.65 -10.03 15.61
CA TRP A 236 -0.35 -9.94 17.05
C TRP A 236 1.09 -9.53 17.35
N LEU A 237 2.01 -9.64 16.40
CA LEU A 237 3.40 -9.16 16.54
C LEU A 237 3.52 -7.66 16.19
N LEU A 238 2.52 -7.06 15.52
CA LEU A 238 2.52 -5.64 15.13
C LEU A 238 2.84 -4.70 16.29
N PRO A 239 2.23 -4.80 17.49
CA PRO A 239 2.54 -3.88 18.58
C PRO A 239 4.05 -3.88 18.92
N ILE A 240 4.67 -5.06 18.95
CA ILE A 240 6.09 -5.19 19.28
C ILE A 240 6.95 -4.58 18.17
N GLY A 241 6.68 -4.91 16.91
CA GLY A 241 7.43 -4.37 15.78
C GLY A 241 7.28 -2.87 15.60
N ILE A 242 6.06 -2.34 15.70
CA ILE A 242 5.77 -0.91 15.63
C ILE A 242 6.50 -0.16 16.74
N PHE A 243 6.53 -0.69 17.96
CA PHE A 243 7.28 -0.08 19.06
C PHE A 243 8.76 0.12 18.69
N PHE A 244 9.44 -0.93 18.22
CA PHE A 244 10.86 -0.84 17.86
C PHE A 244 11.13 0.08 16.66
N LEU A 245 10.32 -0.02 15.61
CA LEU A 245 10.49 0.78 14.40
C LEU A 245 10.19 2.27 14.64
N ILE A 246 9.18 2.58 15.44
CA ILE A 246 8.84 3.97 15.77
C ILE A 246 9.87 4.56 16.73
N ALA A 247 10.33 3.81 17.72
CA ALA A 247 11.43 4.24 18.59
C ALA A 247 12.69 4.56 17.77
N TRP A 248 13.05 3.70 16.82
CA TRP A 248 14.13 3.93 15.88
C TRP A 248 13.90 5.18 15.02
N ALA A 249 12.75 5.29 14.37
CA ALA A 249 12.44 6.39 13.45
C ALA A 249 12.40 7.75 14.17
N VAL A 250 11.80 7.80 15.36
CA VAL A 250 11.74 9.03 16.17
C VAL A 250 13.12 9.37 16.75
N GLY A 251 13.91 8.39 17.18
CA GLY A 251 15.29 8.63 17.63
C GLY A 251 16.18 9.22 16.53
N ARG A 252 15.98 8.78 15.28
CA ARG A 252 16.74 9.27 14.13
C ARG A 252 16.27 10.63 13.60
N TYR A 253 14.97 10.80 13.37
CA TYR A 253 14.43 11.97 12.66
C TYR A 253 13.77 13.00 13.58
N GLY A 254 13.58 12.68 14.86
CA GLY A 254 12.84 13.51 15.80
C GLY A 254 11.32 13.42 15.63
N LEU A 255 10.59 13.55 16.75
CA LEU A 255 9.15 13.39 16.75
C LEU A 255 8.43 14.45 15.90
N ARG A 256 8.90 15.70 15.95
CA ARG A 256 8.23 16.83 15.28
C ARG A 256 8.26 16.68 13.77
N ASP A 257 9.42 16.37 13.19
CA ASP A 257 9.59 16.31 11.74
C ASP A 257 8.97 15.03 11.16
N LEU A 258 9.05 13.92 11.90
CA LEU A 258 8.37 12.68 11.54
C LEU A 258 6.84 12.84 11.61
N ALA A 259 6.31 13.37 12.71
CA ALA A 259 4.87 13.58 12.87
C ALA A 259 4.33 14.57 11.83
N GLY A 260 5.06 15.65 11.52
CA GLY A 260 4.66 16.61 10.50
C GLY A 260 4.60 15.99 9.10
N SER A 261 5.60 15.17 8.73
CA SER A 261 5.64 14.49 7.43
C SER A 261 4.56 13.42 7.31
N LEU A 262 4.36 12.62 8.36
CA LEU A 262 3.35 11.57 8.39
C LEU A 262 1.93 12.15 8.42
N ALA A 263 1.71 13.24 9.16
CA ALA A 263 0.42 13.93 9.17
C ALA A 263 0.06 14.46 7.78
N LYS A 264 1.02 15.06 7.05
CA LYS A 264 0.80 15.46 5.66
C LYS A 264 0.43 14.28 4.77
N TYR A 265 1.14 13.15 4.90
CA TYR A 265 0.80 11.93 4.16
C TYR A 265 -0.62 11.44 4.46
N VAL A 266 -0.99 11.32 5.74
CA VAL A 266 -2.33 10.89 6.16
C VAL A 266 -3.40 11.85 5.64
N LEU A 267 -3.17 13.16 5.72
CA LEU A 267 -4.11 14.17 5.20
C LEU A 267 -4.30 14.05 3.68
N VAL A 268 -3.22 13.79 2.93
CA VAL A 268 -3.29 13.60 1.49
C VAL A 268 -4.08 12.33 1.14
N VAL A 269 -3.82 11.22 1.82
CA VAL A 269 -4.55 9.95 1.62
C VAL A 269 -6.03 10.11 1.97
N VAL A 270 -6.33 10.61 3.17
CA VAL A 270 -7.73 10.81 3.62
C VAL A 270 -8.46 11.80 2.71
N GLY A 271 -7.78 12.87 2.30
CA GLY A 271 -8.31 13.82 1.32
C GLY A 271 -8.58 13.17 -0.04
N GLY A 272 -7.67 12.33 -0.53
CA GLY A 272 -7.84 11.58 -1.77
C GLY A 272 -8.99 10.58 -1.73
N LEU A 273 -9.11 9.82 -0.64
CA LEU A 273 -10.25 8.92 -0.41
C LEU A 273 -11.56 9.70 -0.32
N ALA A 274 -11.58 10.85 0.33
CA ALA A 274 -12.76 11.72 0.39
C ALA A 274 -13.13 12.27 -0.99
N ILE A 275 -12.16 12.72 -1.80
CA ILE A 275 -12.38 13.15 -3.18
C ILE A 275 -12.94 11.99 -4.01
N HIS A 276 -12.37 10.79 -3.92
CA HIS A 276 -12.87 9.64 -4.66
C HIS A 276 -14.30 9.26 -4.24
N MET A 277 -14.58 9.26 -2.93
CA MET A 277 -15.90 8.91 -2.38
C MET A 277 -16.98 9.95 -2.65
N PHE A 278 -16.66 11.25 -2.63
CA PHE A 278 -17.64 12.34 -2.76
C PHE A 278 -17.68 12.98 -4.15
N LEU A 279 -16.65 12.80 -4.99
CA LEU A 279 -16.59 13.38 -6.33
C LEU A 279 -16.56 12.30 -7.42
N SER A 280 -15.54 11.44 -7.43
CA SER A 280 -15.33 10.46 -8.52
C SER A 280 -16.47 9.45 -8.64
N LEU A 281 -16.78 8.73 -7.55
CA LEU A 281 -17.85 7.72 -7.55
C LEU A 281 -19.26 8.34 -7.72
N PRO A 282 -19.62 9.46 -7.04
CA PRO A 282 -20.90 10.13 -7.27
C PRO A 282 -21.06 10.67 -8.68
N ALA A 283 -20.02 11.24 -9.30
CA ALA A 283 -20.07 11.71 -10.67
C ALA A 283 -20.34 10.55 -11.64
N LEU A 284 -19.64 9.42 -11.45
CA LEU A 284 -19.83 8.23 -12.26
C LEU A 284 -21.26 7.67 -12.12
N LEU A 285 -21.78 7.61 -10.90
CA LEU A 285 -23.15 7.18 -10.62
C LEU A 285 -24.20 8.15 -11.21
N ALA A 286 -23.96 9.46 -11.18
CA ALA A 286 -24.86 10.44 -11.77
C ALA A 286 -24.90 10.32 -13.32
N ILE A 287 -23.75 10.08 -13.96
CA ILE A 287 -23.65 9.95 -15.43
C ILE A 287 -24.28 8.64 -15.92
N LEU A 288 -23.90 7.51 -15.31
CA LEU A 288 -24.35 6.17 -15.76
C LEU A 288 -25.71 5.79 -15.20
N GLY A 289 -25.93 6.02 -13.91
CA GLY A 289 -27.14 5.60 -13.19
C GLY A 289 -28.28 6.62 -13.26
N ARG A 290 -28.01 7.86 -13.67
CA ARG A 290 -28.99 8.97 -13.76
C ARG A 290 -29.83 9.15 -12.49
N CYS A 291 -29.26 8.83 -11.34
CA CYS A 291 -29.88 8.96 -10.03
C CYS A 291 -29.11 9.97 -9.18
N ASN A 292 -29.72 10.44 -8.10
CA ASN A 292 -29.04 11.32 -7.16
C ASN A 292 -28.02 10.50 -6.33
N PRO A 293 -26.71 10.69 -6.52
CA PRO A 293 -25.70 9.83 -5.93
C PRO A 293 -25.57 10.03 -4.41
N TYR A 294 -25.79 11.25 -3.92
CA TYR A 294 -25.71 11.54 -2.49
C TYR A 294 -26.89 10.94 -1.72
N ARG A 295 -28.07 10.87 -2.33
CA ARG A 295 -29.21 10.13 -1.77
C ARG A 295 -28.90 8.64 -1.66
N PHE A 296 -28.26 8.08 -2.68
CA PHE A 296 -27.83 6.67 -2.66
C PHE A 296 -26.78 6.41 -1.57
N LEU A 297 -25.79 7.30 -1.42
CA LEU A 297 -24.79 7.23 -0.35
C LEU A 297 -25.44 7.21 1.04
N LEU A 298 -26.45 8.08 1.26
CA LEU A 298 -27.23 8.12 2.50
C LEU A 298 -28.04 6.85 2.76
N GLN A 299 -28.58 6.22 1.71
CA GLN A 299 -29.26 4.93 1.80
C GLN A 299 -28.29 3.81 2.20
N MET A 300 -27.04 3.87 1.74
CA MET A 300 -25.99 2.89 2.04
C MET A 300 -25.27 3.10 3.38
N ARG A 301 -25.67 4.10 4.19
CA ARG A 301 -24.97 4.47 5.44
C ARG A 301 -24.71 3.30 6.40
N ARG A 302 -25.63 2.33 6.48
CA ARG A 302 -25.47 1.16 7.37
C ARG A 302 -24.27 0.31 6.94
N ALA A 303 -24.15 0.03 5.64
CA ALA A 303 -23.04 -0.71 5.07
C ALA A 303 -21.72 0.07 5.20
N LEU A 304 -21.72 1.38 4.93
CA LEU A 304 -20.54 2.24 5.06
C LEU A 304 -20.02 2.30 6.50
N MET A 305 -20.90 2.49 7.47
CA MET A 305 -20.52 2.52 8.90
C MET A 305 -20.02 1.16 9.39
N MET A 306 -20.63 0.07 8.92
CA MET A 306 -20.14 -1.28 9.21
C MET A 306 -18.74 -1.49 8.62
N ALA A 307 -18.51 -1.07 7.36
CA ALA A 307 -17.22 -1.21 6.69
C ALA A 307 -16.12 -0.39 7.36
N PHE A 308 -16.44 0.83 7.78
CA PHE A 308 -15.54 1.64 8.57
C PHE A 308 -15.23 1.01 9.94
N GLY A 309 -16.24 0.42 10.59
CA GLY A 309 -16.10 -0.19 11.92
C GLY A 309 -15.37 -1.53 11.93
N THR A 310 -15.53 -2.37 10.90
CA THR A 310 -14.89 -3.69 10.81
C THR A 310 -13.59 -3.69 10.03
N ALA A 311 -13.32 -2.65 9.23
CA ALA A 311 -12.17 -2.57 8.32
C ALA A 311 -12.03 -3.80 7.39
N SER A 312 -13.13 -4.48 7.07
CA SER A 312 -13.12 -5.71 6.27
C SER A 312 -14.27 -5.78 5.26
N SER A 313 -13.93 -5.76 3.97
CA SER A 313 -14.90 -5.85 2.86
C SER A 313 -15.75 -7.13 2.94
N LEU A 314 -15.12 -8.30 3.16
CA LEU A 314 -15.83 -9.59 3.26
C LEU A 314 -16.77 -9.65 4.48
N ALA A 315 -16.36 -9.10 5.63
CA ALA A 315 -17.22 -9.07 6.82
C ALA A 315 -18.45 -8.17 6.63
N THR A 316 -18.38 -7.21 5.71
CA THR A 316 -19.48 -6.26 5.44
C THR A 316 -20.39 -6.68 4.32
N LEU A 317 -19.95 -7.63 3.47
CA LEU A 317 -20.67 -8.07 2.29
C LEU A 317 -22.15 -8.43 2.58
N PRO A 318 -22.50 -9.19 3.64
CA PRO A 318 -23.90 -9.51 3.92
C PRO A 318 -24.76 -8.26 4.17
N VAL A 319 -24.24 -7.28 4.92
CA VAL A 319 -24.93 -6.03 5.24
C VAL A 319 -25.04 -5.15 4.00
N THR A 320 -24.00 -5.11 3.16
CA THR A 320 -24.01 -4.37 1.89
C THR A 320 -25.05 -4.95 0.93
N MET A 321 -25.11 -6.27 0.81
CA MET A 321 -26.10 -6.98 -0.01
C MET A 321 -27.54 -6.69 0.41
N GLU A 322 -27.84 -6.80 1.71
CA GLU A 322 -29.16 -6.48 2.30
C GLU A 322 -29.53 -5.01 2.03
N THR A 323 -28.63 -4.09 2.35
CA THR A 323 -28.88 -2.65 2.20
C THR A 323 -29.08 -2.25 0.73
N CYS A 324 -28.32 -2.84 -0.20
CA CYS A 324 -28.47 -2.60 -1.65
C CYS A 324 -29.85 -3.00 -2.17
N VAL A 325 -30.39 -4.13 -1.73
CA VAL A 325 -31.72 -4.60 -2.16
C VAL A 325 -32.82 -3.76 -1.51
N ASP A 326 -32.73 -3.55 -0.19
CA ASP A 326 -33.83 -2.97 0.58
C ASP A 326 -33.88 -1.43 0.48
N SER A 327 -32.74 -0.77 0.69
CA SER A 327 -32.65 0.70 0.71
C SER A 327 -32.17 1.28 -0.62
N GLY A 328 -31.32 0.54 -1.34
CA GLY A 328 -30.73 0.95 -2.61
C GLY A 328 -31.58 0.65 -3.83
N ASN A 329 -32.69 -0.11 -3.67
CA ASN A 329 -33.58 -0.56 -4.75
C ASN A 329 -32.83 -1.24 -5.92
N CYS A 330 -31.73 -1.95 -5.63
CA CYS A 330 -30.98 -2.69 -6.62
C CYS A 330 -31.61 -4.07 -6.88
N SER A 331 -31.54 -4.56 -8.11
CA SER A 331 -32.02 -5.91 -8.44
C SER A 331 -31.20 -6.97 -7.70
N ARG A 332 -31.86 -8.00 -7.15
CA ARG A 332 -31.16 -9.11 -6.46
C ARG A 332 -30.10 -9.76 -7.34
N ARG A 333 -30.36 -9.87 -8.65
CA ARG A 333 -29.44 -10.45 -9.63
C ARG A 333 -28.14 -9.64 -9.76
N ALA A 334 -28.24 -8.30 -9.85
CA ALA A 334 -27.06 -7.45 -9.92
C ALA A 334 -26.31 -7.49 -8.57
N THR A 335 -27.03 -7.38 -7.47
CA THR A 335 -26.44 -7.43 -6.12
C THR A 335 -25.68 -8.72 -5.86
N SER A 336 -26.25 -9.90 -6.17
CA SER A 336 -25.63 -11.20 -5.97
C SER A 336 -24.44 -11.52 -6.87
N LEU A 337 -24.30 -10.80 -7.99
CA LEU A 337 -23.19 -11.01 -8.93
C LEU A 337 -22.07 -9.98 -8.70
N VAL A 338 -22.43 -8.71 -8.57
CA VAL A 338 -21.50 -7.57 -8.59
C VAL A 338 -20.78 -7.40 -7.25
N LEU A 339 -21.51 -7.44 -6.13
CA LEU A 339 -20.92 -7.13 -4.82
C LEU A 339 -19.93 -8.19 -4.32
N PRO A 340 -20.20 -9.51 -4.43
CA PRO A 340 -19.23 -10.52 -4.01
C PRO A 340 -17.93 -10.44 -4.82
N LEU A 341 -18.05 -10.20 -6.14
CA LEU A 341 -16.90 -9.98 -7.02
C LEU A 341 -16.14 -8.71 -6.65
N GLY A 342 -16.86 -7.63 -6.33
CA GLY A 342 -16.27 -6.35 -5.93
C GLY A 342 -15.52 -6.42 -4.59
N ALA A 343 -15.97 -7.25 -3.65
CA ALA A 343 -15.35 -7.37 -2.33
C ALA A 343 -13.90 -7.90 -2.38
N THR A 344 -13.51 -8.55 -3.48
CA THR A 344 -12.16 -9.10 -3.69
C THR A 344 -11.40 -8.36 -4.79
N VAL A 345 -12.07 -8.03 -5.90
CA VAL A 345 -11.43 -7.43 -7.08
C VAL A 345 -11.33 -5.91 -6.99
N ASN A 346 -12.36 -5.24 -6.47
CA ASN A 346 -12.43 -3.78 -6.52
C ASN A 346 -11.84 -3.13 -5.27
N MET A 347 -10.54 -2.83 -5.32
CA MET A 347 -9.78 -2.25 -4.21
C MET A 347 -9.31 -0.81 -4.47
N ASP A 348 -10.21 0.08 -4.92
CA ASP A 348 -9.91 1.49 -5.22
C ASP A 348 -9.17 2.21 -4.08
N GLY A 349 -9.62 2.03 -2.83
CA GLY A 349 -9.03 2.71 -1.68
C GLY A 349 -7.59 2.31 -1.43
N THR A 350 -7.27 1.02 -1.63
CA THR A 350 -5.89 0.52 -1.56
C THR A 350 -5.07 1.05 -2.73
N ALA A 351 -5.64 1.08 -3.94
CA ALA A 351 -4.94 1.57 -5.13
C ALA A 351 -4.60 3.07 -5.06
N LEU A 352 -5.41 3.88 -4.38
CA LEU A 352 -5.10 5.29 -4.10
C LEU A 352 -4.05 5.46 -2.99
N TYR A 353 -4.08 4.57 -1.99
CA TYR A 353 -3.16 4.61 -0.85
C TYR A 353 -1.71 4.27 -1.24
N GLN A 354 -1.55 3.30 -2.16
CA GLN A 354 -0.28 2.83 -2.69
C GLN A 354 0.32 3.82 -3.69
#